data_AF-A0A3G2R7R8-F1
#
_entry.id   AF-A0A3G2R7R8-F1
#
_cell.length_a   1.000
_cell.length_b   1.000
_cell.length_c   1.000
_cell.angle_alpha   90.00
_cell.angle_beta   90.00
_cell.angle_gamma   90.00
#
_symmetry.space_group_name_H-M   'P 1'
#
loop_
_entity.id
_entity.type
_entity.pdbx_description
1 polymer ?
#
loop_
_entity_poly.entity_id
_entity_poly.type
_entity_poly.pdbx_seq_one_letter_code
_entity_poly.pdbx_strand_id
1 'polypeptide(L)' 'MEYNTEEFSSVCPWTGLPDNAKLTINYIPDKKLVELKSLKYYLTSYRNVGILEEHAINTNID' A
#
# COMPACT_ATOMS: atom_id res chain seq x y z
N MET A 1 -1.66 -6.74 -15.45
CA MET A 1 -2.79 -5.87 -15.06
C MET A 1 -2.23 -4.75 -14.21
N GLU A 2 -2.64 -3.52 -14.47
CA GLU A 2 -2.20 -2.34 -13.74
C GLU A 2 -3.36 -1.79 -12.91
N TYR A 3 -3.09 -1.45 -11.65
CA TYR A 3 -4.03 -0.78 -10.75
C TYR A 3 -3.35 0.43 -10.10
N ASN A 4 -3.99 1.59 -10.17
CA ASN A 4 -3.48 2.85 -9.63
C ASN A 4 -4.40 3.34 -8.51
N THR A 5 -3.82 3.76 -7.38
CA THR A 5 -4.58 4.27 -6.23
C THR A 5 -3.77 5.30 -5.43
N GLU A 6 -4.47 6.18 -4.73
CA GLU A 6 -3.93 7.20 -3.82
C GLU A 6 -4.41 6.95 -2.38
N GLU A 7 -4.93 5.74 -2.11
CA GLU A 7 -5.49 5.37 -0.81
C GLU A 7 -4.42 4.90 0.19
N PHE A 8 -3.16 4.76 -0.23
CA PHE A 8 -2.06 4.41 0.66
C PHE A 8 -1.63 5.62 1.49
N SER A 9 -1.61 5.44 2.80
CA SER A 9 -1.21 6.44 3.77
C SER A 9 -0.51 5.74 4.92
N SER A 10 0.56 6.36 5.43
CA SER A 10 1.32 5.87 6.58
C SER A 10 1.77 7.04 7.46
N VAL A 11 2.40 6.75 8.60
CA VAL A 11 2.98 7.77 9.46
C VAL A 11 4.49 7.75 9.28
N CYS A 12 5.07 8.91 8.98
CA CYS A 12 6.51 9.08 8.94
C CYS A 12 7.11 8.83 10.35
N PRO A 13 8.00 7.84 10.55
CA PRO A 13 8.56 7.56 11.86
C PRO A 13 9.46 8.68 12.39
N TRP A 14 9.95 9.58 11.54
CA TRP A 14 10.80 10.70 11.94
C TRP A 14 10.03 11.96 12.30
N THR A 15 8.98 12.29 11.54
CA THR A 15 8.23 13.55 11.72
C THR A 15 6.92 13.34 12.46
N GLY A 16 6.40 12.12 12.50
CA GLY A 16 5.06 11.80 13.03
C GLY A 16 3.92 12.34 12.17
N LEU A 17 4.21 12.86 10.98
CA LEU A 17 3.22 13.38 10.05
C LEU A 17 2.70 12.26 9.13
N PRO A 18 1.47 12.40 8.62
CA PRO A 18 0.93 11.46 7.66
C PRO A 18 1.61 11.63 6.29
N ASP A 19 2.14 10.53 5.76
CA ASP A 19 2.69 10.41 4.42
C ASP A 19 1.66 9.72 3.53
N ASN A 20 1.24 10.40 2.45
CA ASN A 20 0.31 9.84 1.46
C ASN A 20 1.06 9.61 0.16
N ALA A 21 0.90 8.43 -0.44
CA ALA A 21 1.59 8.09 -1.68
C ALA A 21 0.62 7.58 -2.74
N LYS A 22 1.01 7.81 -4.01
CA LYS A 22 0.36 7.20 -5.16
C LYS A 22 1.02 5.85 -5.44
N LEU A 23 0.23 4.79 -5.42
CA LEU A 23 0.67 3.43 -5.65
C LEU A 23 0.23 2.94 -7.03
N THR A 24 1.18 2.38 -7.77
CA THR A 24 0.94 1.65 -9.03
C THR A 24 1.28 0.18 -8.80
N ILE A 25 0.27 -0.69 -8.86
CA ILE A 25 0.41 -2.14 -8.67
C ILE A 25 0.33 -2.81 -10.03
N ASN A 26 1.43 -3.44 -10.43
CA ASN A 26 1.51 -4.24 -11.63
C ASN A 26 1.59 -5.72 -11.26
N TYR A 27 0.58 -6.50 -11.65
CA TYR A 27 0.54 -7.93 -11.36
C TYR A 27 0.03 -8.73 -12.55
N ILE A 28 0.49 -9.98 -12.66
CA ILE A 28 0.01 -10.94 -13.65
C ILE A 28 -0.87 -11.94 -12.89
N PRO A 29 -2.19 -11.97 -13.14
CA PRO A 29 -3.05 -12.96 -12.50
C PRO A 29 -2.74 -14.36 -13.03
N ASP A 30 -2.76 -15.34 -12.13
CA ASP A 30 -2.75 -16.77 -12.49
C ASP A 30 -4.16 -17.33 -12.18
N LYS A 31 -4.30 -18.18 -11.16
CA LYS A 31 -5.59 -18.82 -10.80
C LYS A 31 -6.53 -17.96 -9.95
N LYS A 32 -6.03 -16.85 -9.39
CA LYS A 32 -6.77 -15.95 -8.50
C LYS A 32 -6.53 -14.50 -8.89
N LEU A 33 -7.55 -13.68 -8.68
CA LEU A 33 -7.50 -12.22 -8.84
C LEU A 33 -7.44 -11.56 -7.47
N VAL A 34 -6.78 -10.40 -7.41
CA VAL A 34 -6.77 -9.56 -6.21
C VAL A 34 -8.14 -8.90 -6.06
N GLU A 35 -8.75 -9.06 -4.90
CA GLU A 35 -10.05 -8.48 -4.58
C GLU A 35 -9.87 -7.03 -4.10
N LEU A 36 -10.51 -6.08 -4.78
CA LEU A 36 -10.26 -4.65 -4.59
C LEU A 36 -10.68 -4.12 -3.21
N LYS A 37 -11.75 -4.66 -2.60
CA LYS A 37 -12.18 -4.25 -1.26
C LYS A 37 -11.15 -4.66 -0.22
N SER A 38 -10.65 -5.89 -0.28
CA SER A 38 -9.62 -6.41 0.62
C SER A 38 -8.31 -5.66 0.43
N LEU A 39 -7.92 -5.36 -0.82
CA LEU A 39 -6.76 -4.53 -1.12
C LEU A 39 -6.89 -3.12 -0.52
N LYS A 40 -8.05 -2.48 -0.64
CA LYS A 40 -8.32 -1.18 -0.01
C LYS A 40 -8.15 -1.24 1.50
N TYR A 41 -8.74 -2.24 2.17
CA TYR A 41 -8.57 -2.39 3.63
C TYR A 41 -7.11 -2.59 4.02
N TYR A 42 -6.37 -3.40 3.26
CA TYR A 42 -4.94 -3.59 3.44
C TYR A 42 -4.17 -2.26 3.37
N LEU A 43 -4.36 -1.48 2.30
CA LEU A 43 -3.69 -0.17 2.15
C LEU A 43 -4.05 0.80 3.27
N THR A 44 -5.32 0.88 3.65
CA THR A 44 -5.75 1.77 4.74
C THR A 44 -5.30 1.32 6.13
N SER A 45 -4.91 0.05 6.30
CA SER A 45 -4.41 -0.45 7.59
C SER A 45 -3.08 0.19 8.01
N TYR A 46 -2.32 0.73 7.04
CA TYR A 46 -1.04 1.42 7.28
C TYR A 46 -1.20 2.85 7.80
N ARG A 47 -2.42 3.43 7.79
CA ARG A 47 -2.66 4.85 8.07
C ARG A 47 -2.11 5.35 9.41
N ASN A 48 -2.00 4.46 10.41
CA ASN A 48 -1.48 4.77 11.74
C ASN A 48 -0.18 4.01 12.05
N VAL A 49 0.46 3.42 11.04
CA VAL A 49 1.69 2.64 11.19
C VAL A 49 2.88 3.54 10.89
N GLY A 50 3.80 3.62 11.84
CA GLY A 50 5.09 4.31 11.69
C GLY A 50 6.05 3.50 10.84
N ILE A 51 6.05 3.70 9.52
CA ILE A 51 6.84 2.91 8.58
C ILE A 51 7.39 3.78 7.46
N LEU A 52 8.57 3.43 6.96
CA LEU A 52 9.14 4.05 5.76
C LEU A 52 8.47 3.49 4.51
N GLU A 53 8.19 4.35 3.53
CA GLU A 53 7.55 3.93 2.28
C GLU A 53 8.32 2.79 1.58
N GLU A 54 9.65 2.84 1.58
CA GLU A 54 10.51 1.78 1.04
C GLU A 54 10.30 0.43 1.73
N HIS A 55 10.10 0.45 3.05
CA HIS A 55 9.88 -0.77 3.83
C HIS A 55 8.45 -1.28 3.64
N ALA A 56 7.47 -0.38 3.59
CA ALA A 56 6.09 -0.72 3.30
C ALA A 56 5.96 -1.38 1.92
N ILE A 57 6.59 -0.82 0.88
CA ILE A 57 6.55 -1.37 -0.49
C ILE A 57 7.22 -2.75 -0.55
N ASN A 58 8.40 -2.92 0.07
CA ASN A 58 9.08 -4.21 0.05
C ASN A 58 8.29 -5.32 0.79
N THR A 59 7.58 -4.97 1.86
CA THR A 59 6.72 -5.92 2.59
C THR A 59 5.52 -6.38 1.75
N ASN A 60 5.09 -5.58 0.77
CA ASN A 60 3.95 -5.88 -0.08
C ASN A 60 4.28 -6.83 -1.25
N ILE A 61 5.56 -7.22 -1.41
CA ILE A 61 6.04 -8.07 -2.51
C ILE A 61 6.16 -9.56 -2.09
N ASP A 62 6.12 -9.85 -0.79
CA ASP A 62 6.14 -11.22 -0.24
C ASP A 62 4.72 -11.83 -0.13
#